data_AF-A0A1T4SI62-F1
#
_entry.id   AF-A0A1T4SI62-F1
#
_cell.length_a   1.000
_cell.length_b   1.000
_cell.length_c   1.000
_cell.angle_alpha   90.00
_cell.angle_beta   90.00
_cell.angle_gamma   90.00
#
_symmetry.space_group_name_H-M   'P 1'
#
loop_
_entity.id
_entity.type
_entity.pdbx_description
1 polymer ?
#
loop_
_entity_poly.entity_id
_entity_poly.type
_entity_poly.pdbx_seq_one_letter_code
_entity_poly.pdbx_strand_id
1 'polypeptide(L)'
;MVGMLPVGTRPDDPTPRLSFFWSLPVAELDRAAADEHAWRGSVGEVWPEAMECLAGTAVPGGLAQARYRDTVHSAWHRGRAVLLGDAAHAMSPQLGQGVNMALLDARALRDALRAHGSLGMALEQYARGRRSHIGIYHFWSRWLTPLFQSERDRLARVRDLVFHPMSRVPGGRGQMLRVLTGTRRGWLGTMPLPDAFLEALDGCRARQGAPSGTVQLAPDR
;
A
#
# COMPACT_ATOMS: atom_id res chain seq x y z
N MET A 1 -8.73 -10.67 7.24
CA MET A 1 -9.44 -9.55 6.55
C MET A 1 -9.98 -10.08 5.22
N VAL A 2 -11.20 -9.69 4.84
CA VAL A 2 -11.85 -10.04 3.57
C VAL A 2 -12.28 -8.77 2.84
N GLY A 3 -12.22 -8.76 1.52
CA GLY A 3 -12.57 -7.59 0.71
C GLY A 3 -12.86 -7.94 -0.75
N MET A 4 -13.62 -7.06 -1.42
CA MET A 4 -13.85 -7.10 -2.86
C MET A 4 -13.57 -5.73 -3.48
N LEU A 5 -12.97 -5.71 -4.66
CA LEU A 5 -12.64 -4.48 -5.38
C LEU A 5 -13.12 -4.56 -6.84
N PRO A 6 -13.81 -3.54 -7.36
CA PRO A 6 -14.11 -3.47 -8.78
C PRO A 6 -12.82 -3.29 -9.58
N VAL A 7 -12.64 -4.13 -10.60
CA VAL A 7 -11.44 -4.10 -11.47
C VAL A 7 -11.77 -3.77 -12.92
N GLY A 8 -12.99 -3.29 -13.17
CA GLY A 8 -13.46 -2.92 -14.51
C GLY A 8 -13.79 -4.14 -15.36
N THR A 9 -13.47 -4.07 -16.65
CA THR A 9 -13.80 -5.09 -17.66
C THR A 9 -12.52 -5.65 -18.28
N ARG A 10 -12.61 -6.78 -19.00
CA ARG A 10 -11.47 -7.26 -19.79
C ARG A 10 -11.53 -6.62 -21.19
N PRO A 11 -10.39 -6.52 -21.92
CA PRO A 11 -10.36 -5.90 -23.26
C PRO A 11 -11.43 -6.42 -24.23
N ASP A 12 -11.78 -7.70 -24.14
CA ASP A 12 -12.73 -8.38 -25.04
C ASP A 12 -14.03 -8.81 -24.35
N ASP A 13 -14.28 -8.35 -23.12
CA ASP A 13 -15.44 -8.77 -22.35
C ASP A 13 -15.96 -7.61 -21.49
N PRO A 14 -17.11 -7.02 -21.85
CA PRO A 14 -17.66 -5.85 -21.20
C PRO A 14 -18.28 -6.18 -19.83
N THR A 15 -18.29 -7.44 -19.41
CA THR A 15 -18.80 -7.84 -18.10
C THR A 15 -17.94 -7.25 -17.00
N PRO A 16 -18.50 -6.42 -16.09
CA PRO A 16 -17.77 -5.90 -14.95
C PRO A 16 -17.24 -7.04 -14.07
N ARG A 17 -16.02 -6.87 -13.57
CA ARG A 17 -15.32 -7.86 -12.76
C ARG A 17 -15.03 -7.30 -11.38
N LEU A 18 -15.06 -8.20 -10.40
CA LEU A 18 -14.64 -7.96 -9.04
C LEU A 18 -13.42 -8.83 -8.75
N SER A 19 -12.43 -8.27 -8.04
CA SER A 19 -11.37 -9.03 -7.40
C SER A 19 -11.79 -9.32 -5.96
N PHE A 20 -11.77 -10.58 -5.57
CA PHE A 20 -11.95 -11.01 -4.18
C PHE A 20 -10.59 -11.27 -3.56
N PHE A 21 -10.39 -10.78 -2.33
CA PHE A 21 -9.20 -11.10 -1.55
C PHE A 21 -9.59 -11.43 -0.12
N TRP A 22 -8.82 -12.36 0.44
CA TRP A 22 -8.96 -12.78 1.81
C TRP A 22 -7.57 -13.08 2.38
N SER A 23 -7.40 -12.77 3.67
CA SER A 23 -6.12 -12.85 4.36
C SER A 23 -6.30 -13.46 5.74
N LEU A 24 -5.34 -14.31 6.07
CA LEU A 24 -5.24 -15.08 7.30
C LEU A 24 -3.77 -15.25 7.69
N PRO A 25 -3.48 -15.67 8.94
CA PRO A 25 -2.14 -16.07 9.34
C PRO A 25 -1.59 -17.19 8.44
N VAL A 26 -0.30 -17.12 8.10
CA VAL A 26 0.35 -18.08 7.18
C VAL A 26 0.25 -19.52 7.69
N ALA A 27 0.25 -19.72 9.01
CA ALA A 27 0.12 -21.02 9.66
C ALA A 27 -1.26 -21.69 9.46
N GLU A 28 -2.26 -20.94 9.03
CA GLU A 28 -3.63 -21.42 8.81
C GLU A 28 -3.96 -21.64 7.34
N LEU A 29 -3.09 -21.19 6.43
CA LEU A 29 -3.34 -21.18 4.99
C LEU A 29 -3.64 -22.57 4.44
N ASP A 30 -2.86 -23.58 4.84
CA ASP A 30 -3.02 -24.95 4.33
C ASP A 30 -4.32 -25.59 4.86
N ARG A 31 -4.68 -25.32 6.13
CA ARG A 31 -5.91 -25.82 6.75
C ARG A 31 -7.14 -25.25 6.06
N ALA A 32 -7.16 -23.93 5.84
CA ALA A 32 -8.30 -23.26 5.24
C ALA A 32 -8.45 -23.61 3.74
N ALA A 33 -7.36 -23.92 3.05
CA ALA A 33 -7.42 -24.41 1.67
C ALA A 33 -7.99 -25.83 1.55
N ALA A 34 -7.86 -26.65 2.60
CA ALA A 34 -8.29 -28.06 2.59
C ALA A 34 -9.79 -28.26 2.86
N ASP A 35 -10.46 -27.31 3.53
CA ASP A 35 -11.87 -27.42 3.91
C ASP A 35 -12.67 -26.22 3.38
N GLU A 36 -13.22 -26.38 2.18
CA GLU A 36 -14.06 -25.35 1.54
C GLU A 36 -15.31 -25.02 2.35
N HIS A 37 -15.94 -26.02 2.99
CA HIS A 37 -17.19 -25.80 3.72
C HIS A 37 -16.97 -24.96 4.97
N ALA A 38 -15.96 -25.32 5.77
CA ALA A 38 -15.57 -24.53 6.93
C ALA A 38 -15.11 -23.12 6.53
N TRP A 39 -14.37 -22.98 5.43
CA TRP A 39 -13.95 -21.68 4.92
C TRP A 39 -15.15 -20.80 4.55
N ARG A 40 -16.09 -21.31 3.74
CA ARG A 40 -17.30 -20.56 3.34
C ARG A 40 -18.14 -20.17 4.55
N GLY A 41 -18.26 -21.05 5.55
CA GLY A 41 -18.91 -20.74 6.82
C GLY A 41 -18.24 -19.53 7.50
N SER A 42 -16.92 -19.56 7.68
CA SER A 42 -16.18 -18.48 8.34
C SER A 42 -16.27 -17.14 7.61
N VAL A 43 -16.25 -17.13 6.28
CA VAL A 43 -16.40 -15.89 5.50
C VAL A 43 -17.84 -15.40 5.54
N GLY A 44 -18.82 -16.31 5.45
CA GLY A 44 -20.25 -15.99 5.50
C GLY A 44 -20.68 -15.39 6.85
N GLU A 45 -20.07 -15.80 7.96
CA GLU A 45 -20.30 -15.18 9.28
C GLU A 45 -19.87 -13.71 9.33
N VAL A 46 -18.80 -13.36 8.61
CA VAL A 46 -18.25 -12.00 8.57
C VAL A 46 -18.93 -11.16 7.48
N TRP A 47 -19.25 -11.77 6.34
CA TRP A 47 -19.78 -11.08 5.17
C TRP A 47 -20.68 -11.99 4.30
N PRO A 48 -21.98 -12.09 4.63
CA PRO A 48 -22.94 -12.94 3.93
C PRO A 48 -23.06 -12.65 2.42
N GLU A 49 -23.08 -11.37 2.04
CA GLU A 49 -23.26 -10.92 0.66
C GLU A 49 -22.10 -11.33 -0.26
N ALA A 50 -20.90 -11.51 0.31
CA ALA A 50 -19.76 -12.04 -0.45
C ALA A 50 -20.01 -13.49 -0.90
N MET A 51 -20.78 -14.28 -0.14
CA MET A 51 -21.09 -15.67 -0.50
C MET A 51 -21.99 -15.76 -1.73
N GLU A 52 -22.92 -14.81 -1.90
CA GLU A 52 -23.76 -14.73 -3.09
C GLU A 52 -22.90 -14.51 -4.34
N CYS A 53 -21.95 -13.57 -4.25
CA CYS A 53 -21.02 -13.27 -5.33
C CYS A 53 -20.05 -14.43 -5.63
N LEU A 54 -19.75 -15.28 -4.64
CA LEU A 54 -18.82 -16.40 -4.74
C LEU A 54 -19.49 -17.75 -4.95
N ALA A 55 -20.82 -17.81 -5.09
CA ALA A 55 -21.57 -19.07 -5.17
C ALA A 55 -21.11 -19.96 -6.34
N GLY A 56 -20.77 -19.37 -7.48
CA GLY A 56 -20.27 -20.06 -8.67
C GLY A 56 -18.73 -20.07 -8.81
N THR A 57 -18.00 -19.55 -7.83
CA THR A 57 -16.53 -19.46 -7.90
C THR A 57 -15.91 -20.60 -7.11
N ALA A 58 -14.91 -21.28 -7.70
CA ALA A 58 -14.12 -22.29 -7.00
C ALA A 58 -13.21 -21.63 -5.96
N VAL A 59 -13.70 -21.45 -4.74
CA VAL A 59 -12.96 -20.84 -3.62
C VAL A 59 -13.03 -21.78 -2.40
N PRO A 60 -11.97 -21.83 -1.56
CA PRO A 60 -10.72 -21.08 -1.69
C PRO A 60 -9.72 -21.71 -2.70
N GLY A 61 -9.96 -22.92 -3.21
CA GLY A 61 -8.99 -23.67 -4.02
C GLY A 61 -8.58 -23.00 -5.35
N GLY A 62 -9.43 -22.19 -5.95
CA GLY A 62 -9.14 -21.42 -7.17
C GLY A 62 -8.51 -20.06 -6.92
N LEU A 63 -8.24 -19.68 -5.66
CA LEU A 63 -7.57 -18.42 -5.33
C LEU A 63 -6.05 -18.56 -5.45
N ALA A 64 -5.42 -17.55 -6.07
CA ALA A 64 -3.98 -17.44 -6.05
C ALA A 64 -3.50 -17.14 -4.62
N GLN A 65 -2.56 -17.94 -4.12
CA GLN A 65 -1.99 -17.75 -2.80
C GLN A 65 -0.83 -16.74 -2.84
N ALA A 66 -0.95 -15.66 -2.08
CA ALA A 66 0.12 -14.69 -1.88
C ALA A 66 0.63 -14.74 -0.43
N ARG A 67 1.93 -14.96 -0.24
CA ARG A 67 2.58 -14.94 1.08
C ARG A 67 3.41 -13.66 1.21
N TYR A 68 3.02 -12.79 2.13
CA TYR A 68 3.74 -11.55 2.40
C TYR A 68 4.92 -11.79 3.34
N ARG A 69 6.03 -11.08 3.08
CA ARG A 69 7.22 -11.07 3.92
C ARG A 69 7.62 -9.62 4.19
N ASP A 70 8.14 -9.36 5.38
CA ASP A 70 8.81 -8.09 5.70
C ASP A 70 10.30 -8.27 5.40
N THR A 71 10.84 -7.47 4.48
CA THR A 71 12.24 -7.51 4.07
C THR A 71 12.88 -6.19 4.43
N VAL A 72 13.91 -6.22 5.29
CA VAL A 72 14.68 -5.03 5.67
C VAL A 72 16.16 -5.32 5.53
N HIS A 73 16.82 -4.71 4.55
CA HIS A 73 18.25 -4.85 4.33
C HIS A 73 19.05 -3.65 4.84
N SER A 74 20.19 -3.91 5.49
CA SER A 74 21.14 -2.89 5.93
C SER A 74 21.98 -2.31 4.79
N ALA A 75 22.17 -3.08 3.71
CA ALA A 75 22.87 -2.69 2.50
C ALA A 75 22.00 -3.00 1.27
N TRP A 76 21.86 -2.02 0.37
CA TRP A 76 20.98 -2.13 -0.80
C TRP A 76 21.77 -2.30 -2.11
N HIS A 77 23.09 -2.32 -2.03
CA HIS A 77 23.95 -2.55 -3.19
C HIS A 77 25.25 -3.24 -2.77
N ARG A 78 25.87 -3.94 -3.71
CA ARG A 78 27.19 -4.53 -3.58
C ARG A 78 27.86 -4.60 -4.95
N GLY A 79 28.94 -3.86 -5.14
CA GLY A 79 29.63 -3.77 -6.43
C GLY A 79 28.72 -3.18 -7.49
N ARG A 80 28.29 -4.01 -8.45
CA ARG A 80 27.37 -3.62 -9.54
C ARG A 80 25.93 -4.11 -9.35
N ALA A 81 25.65 -4.82 -8.26
CA ALA A 81 24.31 -5.29 -7.93
C ALA A 81 23.61 -4.29 -7.02
N VAL A 82 22.32 -4.04 -7.27
CA VAL A 82 21.46 -3.15 -6.49
C VAL A 82 20.09 -3.79 -6.27
N LEU A 83 19.53 -3.61 -5.08
CA LEU A 83 18.19 -4.05 -4.69
C LEU A 83 17.22 -2.88 -4.82
N LEU A 84 16.02 -3.14 -5.34
CA LEU A 84 14.89 -2.20 -5.38
C LEU A 84 13.55 -2.93 -5.24
N GLY A 85 12.49 -2.20 -4.89
CA GLY A 85 11.17 -2.78 -4.66
C GLY A 85 11.16 -3.81 -3.53
N ASP A 86 10.36 -4.86 -3.69
CA ASP A 86 10.20 -5.91 -2.65
C ASP A 86 11.52 -6.62 -2.30
N ALA A 87 12.48 -6.68 -3.24
CA ALA A 87 13.81 -7.23 -2.97
C ALA A 87 14.62 -6.38 -1.98
N ALA A 88 14.32 -5.09 -1.84
CA ALA A 88 14.97 -4.18 -0.91
C ALA A 88 14.14 -3.90 0.35
N HIS A 89 12.80 -3.82 0.22
CA HIS A 89 11.90 -3.30 1.25
C HIS A 89 10.47 -3.85 1.19
N ALA A 90 10.30 -5.14 0.94
CA ALA A 90 8.97 -5.76 1.04
C ALA A 90 8.31 -5.40 2.38
N MET A 91 7.07 -4.92 2.32
CA MET A 91 6.31 -4.45 3.47
C MET A 91 4.87 -4.92 3.40
N SER A 92 4.17 -4.80 4.53
CA SER A 92 2.77 -5.17 4.68
C SER A 92 1.90 -4.39 3.66
N PRO A 93 1.01 -5.04 2.88
CA PRO A 93 0.29 -4.42 1.76
C PRO A 93 -0.80 -3.40 2.19
N GLN A 94 -1.01 -3.19 3.48
CA GLN A 94 -2.13 -2.45 4.09
C GLN A 94 -2.24 -1.01 3.58
N LEU A 95 -1.14 -0.43 3.08
CA LEU A 95 -1.11 0.93 2.55
C LEU A 95 -1.20 0.99 1.02
N GLY A 96 -1.17 -0.15 0.32
CA GLY A 96 -1.19 -0.21 -1.14
C GLY A 96 0.01 0.46 -1.83
N GLN A 97 1.11 0.70 -1.10
CA GLN A 97 2.23 1.51 -1.59
C GLN A 97 3.39 0.72 -2.23
N GLY A 98 3.40 -0.61 -2.18
CA GLY A 98 4.55 -1.41 -2.63
C GLY A 98 5.00 -1.07 -4.06
N VAL A 99 4.06 -1.10 -5.02
CA VAL A 99 4.34 -0.77 -6.43
C VAL A 99 4.77 0.70 -6.58
N ASN A 100 4.09 1.62 -5.91
CA ASN A 100 4.46 3.05 -5.93
C ASN A 100 5.90 3.25 -5.43
N MET A 101 6.29 2.56 -4.35
CA MET A 101 7.64 2.66 -3.80
C MET A 101 8.68 2.06 -4.74
N ALA A 102 8.38 0.94 -5.41
CA ALA A 102 9.27 0.35 -6.42
C ALA A 102 9.47 1.28 -7.62
N LEU A 103 8.42 1.95 -8.10
CA LEU A 103 8.54 2.96 -9.17
C LEU A 103 9.39 4.16 -8.74
N LEU A 104 9.20 4.63 -7.51
CA LEU A 104 10.01 5.70 -6.95
C LEU A 104 11.48 5.29 -6.73
N ASP A 105 11.76 4.01 -6.47
CA ASP A 105 13.13 3.50 -6.46
C ASP A 105 13.75 3.56 -7.85
N ALA A 106 13.05 3.06 -8.87
CA ALA A 106 13.55 3.08 -10.25
C ALA A 106 13.87 4.51 -10.70
N ARG A 107 12.99 5.46 -10.37
CA ARG A 107 13.23 6.90 -10.59
C ARG A 107 14.48 7.40 -9.87
N ALA A 108 14.60 7.11 -8.57
CA ALA A 108 15.75 7.56 -7.78
C ALA A 108 17.07 6.96 -8.25
N LEU A 109 17.07 5.69 -8.65
CA LEU A 109 18.24 5.01 -9.21
C LEU A 109 18.68 5.67 -10.53
N ARG A 110 17.72 5.90 -11.44
CA ARG A 110 17.97 6.63 -12.69
C ARG A 110 18.60 8.00 -12.42
N ASP A 111 18.02 8.77 -11.49
CA ASP A 111 18.48 10.13 -11.20
C ASP A 111 19.88 10.12 -10.59
N ALA A 112 20.18 9.19 -9.69
CA ALA A 112 21.51 9.04 -9.11
C ALA A 112 22.57 8.62 -10.14
N LEU A 113 22.24 7.70 -11.05
CA LEU A 113 23.13 7.28 -12.14
C LEU A 113 23.43 8.42 -13.13
N ARG A 114 22.50 9.35 -13.32
CA ARG A 114 22.71 10.54 -14.17
C ARG A 114 23.52 11.63 -13.48
N ALA A 115 23.38 11.77 -12.16
CA ALA A 115 24.02 12.82 -11.38
C ALA A 115 25.49 12.54 -11.04
N HIS A 116 25.93 11.28 -11.05
CA HIS A 116 27.27 10.89 -10.62
C HIS A 116 28.00 10.09 -11.69
N GLY A 117 29.26 10.47 -11.98
CA GLY A 117 30.12 9.72 -12.90
C GLY A 117 30.67 8.41 -12.32
N SER A 118 30.64 8.24 -11.00
CA SER A 118 31.04 7.02 -10.31
C SER A 118 29.82 6.16 -9.97
N LEU A 119 29.82 4.91 -10.41
CA LEU A 119 28.75 3.94 -10.08
C LEU A 119 28.60 3.74 -8.58
N GLY A 120 29.72 3.63 -7.84
CA GLY A 120 29.68 3.47 -6.38
C GLY A 120 29.00 4.65 -5.69
N MET A 121 29.31 5.89 -6.12
CA MET A 121 28.67 7.09 -5.59
C MET A 121 27.17 7.14 -5.93
N ALA A 122 26.80 6.78 -7.16
CA ALA A 122 25.40 6.74 -7.59
C ALA A 122 24.58 5.75 -6.74
N LEU A 123 25.08 4.52 -6.55
CA LEU A 123 24.37 3.49 -5.79
C LEU A 123 24.27 3.85 -4.30
N GLU A 124 25.31 4.47 -3.73
CA GLU A 124 25.28 4.96 -2.35
C GLU A 124 24.24 6.07 -2.17
N GLN A 125 24.20 7.04 -3.09
CA GLN A 125 23.23 8.14 -3.06
C GLN A 125 21.79 7.62 -3.22
N TYR A 126 21.57 6.67 -4.12
CA TYR A 126 20.29 5.98 -4.27
C TYR A 126 19.87 5.29 -2.96
N ALA A 127 20.73 4.43 -2.41
CA ALA A 127 20.44 3.64 -1.23
C ALA A 127 20.12 4.52 -0.01
N ARG A 128 20.93 5.57 0.23
CA ARG A 128 20.73 6.52 1.33
C ARG A 128 19.41 7.28 1.17
N GLY A 129 19.11 7.76 -0.03
CA GLY A 129 17.88 8.49 -0.31
C GLY A 129 16.64 7.64 -0.07
N ARG A 130 16.62 6.43 -0.62
CA ARG A 130 15.47 5.52 -0.53
C ARG A 130 15.27 4.93 0.87
N ARG A 131 16.33 4.54 1.57
CA ARG A 131 16.23 4.06 2.96
C ARG A 131 15.61 5.08 3.89
N SER A 132 15.98 6.36 3.76
CA SER A 132 15.37 7.44 4.56
C SER A 132 13.88 7.63 4.27
N HIS A 133 13.49 7.50 2.99
CA HIS A 133 12.11 7.62 2.59
C HIS A 133 11.28 6.41 3.04
N ILE A 134 11.80 5.20 2.91
CA ILE A 134 11.07 3.96 3.17
C ILE A 134 11.04 3.60 4.66
N GLY A 135 12.02 4.08 5.44
CA GLY A 135 12.05 3.87 6.90
C GLY A 135 10.76 4.29 7.62
N ILE A 136 10.11 5.37 7.18
CA ILE A 136 8.82 5.77 7.78
C ILE A 136 7.69 4.80 7.43
N TYR A 137 7.67 4.26 6.20
CA TYR A 137 6.66 3.30 5.78
C TYR A 137 6.85 1.95 6.49
N HIS A 138 8.09 1.48 6.71
CA HIS A 138 8.33 0.31 7.57
C HIS A 138 7.90 0.56 9.01
N PHE A 139 8.20 1.74 9.57
CA PHE A 139 7.74 2.09 10.91
C PHE A 139 6.22 2.02 11.01
N TRP A 140 5.50 2.70 10.12
CA TRP A 140 4.04 2.69 10.09
C TRP A 140 3.48 1.29 9.82
N SER A 141 4.05 0.55 8.87
CA SER A 141 3.68 -0.84 8.59
C SER A 141 3.80 -1.71 9.85
N ARG A 142 4.93 -1.62 10.58
CA ARG A 142 5.17 -2.41 11.80
C ARG A 142 4.35 -1.93 13.00
N TRP A 143 3.99 -0.65 13.06
CA TRP A 143 3.09 -0.11 14.09
C TRP A 143 1.62 -0.46 13.82
N LEU A 144 1.19 -0.46 12.56
CA LEU A 144 -0.19 -0.74 12.16
C LEU A 144 -0.47 -2.25 12.08
N THR A 145 0.52 -3.07 11.72
CA THR A 145 0.33 -4.53 11.58
C THR A 145 -0.24 -5.17 12.87
N PRO A 146 0.28 -4.89 14.08
CA PRO A 146 -0.32 -5.38 15.33
C PRO A 146 -1.74 -4.88 15.59
N LEU A 147 -2.15 -3.72 15.06
CA LEU A 147 -3.50 -3.16 15.27
C LEU A 147 -4.55 -3.77 14.34
N PHE A 148 -4.13 -4.41 13.25
CA PHE A 148 -5.00 -5.06 12.27
C PHE A 148 -4.94 -6.59 12.30
N GLN A 149 -3.87 -7.19 12.85
CA GLN A 149 -3.68 -8.65 12.95
C GLN A 149 -3.78 -9.20 14.39
N SER A 150 -4.09 -8.35 15.38
CA SER A 150 -4.22 -8.78 16.77
C SER A 150 -5.59 -9.40 17.05
N GLU A 151 -5.61 -10.68 17.43
CA GLU A 151 -6.77 -11.34 18.08
C GLU A 151 -7.00 -10.89 19.53
N ARG A 152 -6.23 -9.91 20.04
CA ARG A 152 -6.36 -9.38 21.40
C ARG A 152 -7.28 -8.16 21.41
N ASP A 153 -8.52 -8.34 21.85
CA ASP A 153 -9.56 -7.31 22.00
C ASP A 153 -9.11 -6.00 22.67
N ARG A 154 -8.12 -6.08 23.57
CA ARG A 154 -7.60 -4.91 24.30
C ARG A 154 -6.85 -3.93 23.38
N LEU A 155 -6.13 -4.43 22.37
CA LEU A 155 -5.45 -3.58 21.39
C LEU A 155 -6.44 -2.96 20.39
N ALA A 156 -7.52 -3.68 20.05
CA ALA A 156 -8.61 -3.13 19.25
C ALA A 156 -9.32 -1.97 19.97
N ARG A 157 -9.57 -2.07 21.28
CA ARG A 157 -10.15 -0.97 22.07
C ARG A 157 -9.24 0.26 22.14
N VAL A 158 -7.93 0.07 22.32
CA VAL A 158 -6.96 1.18 22.30
C VAL A 158 -6.90 1.83 20.91
N ARG A 159 -6.91 1.02 19.85
CA ARG A 159 -7.00 1.51 18.46
C ARG A 159 -8.25 2.38 18.28
N ASP A 160 -9.42 1.89 18.66
CA ASP A 160 -10.68 2.59 18.42
C ASP A 160 -10.76 3.90 19.24
N LEU A 161 -10.21 3.90 20.46
CA LEU A 161 -10.15 5.09 21.34
C LEU A 161 -9.13 6.14 20.85
N VAL A 162 -8.04 5.74 20.20
CA VAL A 162 -6.95 6.64 19.77
C VAL A 162 -7.15 7.12 18.33
N PHE A 163 -7.57 6.27 17.40
CA PHE A 163 -7.70 6.62 15.98
C PHE A 163 -8.88 7.55 15.72
N HIS A 164 -10.00 7.39 16.45
CA HIS A 164 -11.17 8.23 16.29
C HIS A 164 -10.88 9.72 16.57
N PRO A 165 -10.30 10.12 17.72
CA PRO A 165 -9.94 11.52 17.96
C PRO A 165 -8.77 12.01 17.08
N MET A 166 -7.80 11.15 16.75
CA MET A 166 -6.67 11.53 15.89
C MET A 166 -7.11 11.93 14.47
N SER A 167 -8.20 11.34 13.96
CA SER A 167 -8.82 11.72 12.68
C SER A 167 -9.40 13.14 12.68
N ARG A 168 -9.63 13.73 13.86
CA ARG A 168 -10.21 15.07 14.07
C ARG A 168 -9.17 16.14 14.40
N VAL A 169 -7.89 15.78 14.54
CA VAL A 169 -6.81 16.73 14.81
C VAL A 169 -6.47 17.53 13.55
N PRO A 170 -6.38 18.88 13.62
CA PRO A 170 -5.95 19.71 12.50
C PRO A 170 -4.59 19.26 11.96
N GLY A 171 -4.49 19.01 10.66
CA GLY A 171 -3.28 18.51 10.01
C GLY A 171 -3.12 16.97 10.01
N GLY A 172 -3.81 16.24 10.88
CA GLY A 172 -3.77 14.78 10.93
C GLY A 172 -4.27 14.12 9.63
N ARG A 173 -5.39 14.62 9.10
CA ARG A 173 -5.93 14.21 7.79
C ARG A 173 -4.92 14.44 6.65
N GLY A 174 -4.25 15.59 6.65
CA GLY A 174 -3.25 15.93 5.63
C GLY A 174 -2.04 14.99 5.67
N GLN A 175 -1.56 14.65 6.87
CA GLN A 175 -0.48 13.66 7.03
C GLN A 175 -0.91 12.26 6.60
N MET A 176 -2.10 11.82 6.97
CA MET A 176 -2.66 10.53 6.54
C MET A 176 -2.75 10.45 5.02
N LEU A 177 -3.30 11.48 4.37
CA LEU A 177 -3.41 11.54 2.91
C LEU A 177 -2.04 11.53 2.22
N ARG A 178 -1.02 12.17 2.79
CA ARG A 178 0.35 12.14 2.23
C ARG A 178 0.98 10.74 2.29
N VAL A 179 0.71 9.98 3.36
CA VAL A 179 1.14 8.58 3.45
C VAL A 179 0.37 7.71 2.45
N LEU A 180 -0.96 7.87 2.36
CA LEU A 180 -1.81 7.11 1.43
C LEU A 180 -1.52 7.41 -0.04
N THR A 181 -1.11 8.64 -0.36
CA THR A 181 -0.74 9.04 -1.73
C THR A 181 0.74 8.77 -2.04
N GLY A 182 1.52 8.26 -1.07
CA GLY A 182 2.95 8.00 -1.26
C GLY A 182 3.82 9.26 -1.40
N THR A 183 3.26 10.44 -1.10
CA THR A 183 3.96 11.73 -1.23
C THR A 183 4.76 12.10 0.02
N ARG A 184 4.72 11.30 1.08
CA ARG A 184 5.47 11.59 2.32
C ARG A 184 6.95 11.24 2.18
N ARG A 185 7.86 12.21 2.33
CA ARG A 185 9.33 11.99 2.35
C ARG A 185 9.90 12.14 3.76
N GLY A 186 10.25 11.03 4.40
CA GLY A 186 10.75 11.03 5.79
C GLY A 186 9.70 11.51 6.79
N TRP A 187 10.14 11.93 7.99
CA TRP A 187 9.23 12.28 9.10
C TRP A 187 8.48 13.60 8.95
N LEU A 188 9.02 14.55 8.17
CA LEU A 188 8.47 15.91 8.02
C LEU A 188 8.35 16.40 6.58
N GLY A 189 9.00 15.77 5.59
CA GLY A 189 9.02 16.24 4.20
C GLY A 189 7.86 15.72 3.33
N THR A 190 7.67 16.40 2.20
CA THR A 190 6.72 16.03 1.13
C THR A 190 7.43 15.98 -0.22
N MET A 191 7.03 15.04 -1.05
CA MET A 191 7.41 14.98 -2.46
C MET A 191 6.46 15.90 -3.22
N PRO A 192 6.95 16.99 -3.83
CA PRO A 192 6.10 17.83 -4.66
C PRO A 192 5.63 17.04 -5.87
N LEU A 193 4.36 17.22 -6.21
CA LEU A 193 3.82 16.72 -7.47
C LEU A 193 4.26 17.66 -8.60
N PRO A 194 4.61 17.15 -9.79
CA PRO A 194 4.94 18.00 -10.93
C PRO A 194 3.76 18.91 -11.29
N ASP A 195 4.03 20.17 -11.66
CA ASP A 195 2.98 21.14 -12.01
C ASP A 195 2.09 20.63 -13.15
N ALA A 196 2.69 20.03 -14.18
CA ALA A 196 1.96 19.40 -15.28
C ALA A 196 0.97 18.30 -14.83
N PHE A 197 1.26 17.59 -13.74
CA PHE A 197 0.33 16.60 -13.17
C PHE A 197 -0.85 17.29 -12.49
N LEU A 198 -0.60 18.38 -11.76
CA LEU A 198 -1.64 19.17 -11.11
C LEU A 198 -2.58 19.79 -12.15
N GLU A 199 -2.02 20.36 -13.22
CA GLU A 199 -2.77 20.91 -14.35
C GLU A 199 -3.67 19.84 -15.03
N ALA A 200 -3.13 18.64 -15.26
CA ALA A 200 -3.90 17.54 -15.83
C ALA A 200 -5.05 17.08 -14.91
N LEU A 201 -4.80 17.05 -13.60
CA LEU A 201 -5.80 16.70 -12.59
C LEU A 201 -6.96 17.71 -12.59
N ASP A 202 -6.63 19.00 -12.62
CA ASP A 202 -7.62 20.09 -12.66
C ASP A 202 -8.45 20.03 -13.96
N GLY A 203 -7.81 19.75 -15.09
CA GLY A 203 -8.50 19.51 -16.36
C GLY A 203 -9.45 18.31 -16.34
N CYS A 204 -9.13 17.25 -15.60
CA CYS A 204 -10.05 16.12 -15.38
C CYS A 204 -11.23 16.49 -14.48
N ARG A 205 -11.00 17.24 -13.39
CA ARG A 205 -12.07 17.68 -12.49
C ARG A 205 -13.07 18.60 -13.20
N ALA A 206 -12.57 19.52 -14.02
CA ALA A 206 -13.39 20.42 -14.84
C ALA A 206 -14.30 19.64 -15.81
N ARG A 207 -13.81 18.53 -16.38
CA ARG A 207 -14.59 17.66 -17.29
C ARG A 207 -15.65 16.81 -16.58
N GLN A 208 -15.50 16.55 -15.28
CA GLN A 208 -16.40 15.71 -14.49
C GLN A 208 -17.45 16.51 -13.71
N GLY A 209 -17.47 17.84 -13.81
CA GLY A 209 -18.45 18.69 -13.11
C GLY A 209 -18.34 18.70 -11.58
N ALA A 210 -17.21 18.25 -11.01
CA ALA A 210 -17.01 18.22 -9.57
C ALA A 210 -16.60 19.60 -9.03
N PRO A 211 -17.21 20.10 -7.92
CA PRO A 211 -16.88 21.43 -7.39
C PRO A 211 -15.41 21.53 -6.96
N SER A 212 -14.82 22.69 -7.22
CA SER A 212 -13.44 23.06 -6.88
C SER A 212 -13.25 23.16 -5.36
N GLY A 213 -13.08 22.02 -4.70
CA GLY A 213 -12.50 21.96 -3.36
C GLY A 213 -11.00 22.21 -3.45
N THR A 214 -10.57 23.41 -3.09
CA THR A 214 -9.17 23.82 -2.94
C THR A 214 -8.53 22.98 -1.84
N VAL A 215 -7.84 21.88 -2.20
CA VAL A 215 -6.85 21.28 -1.28
C VAL A 215 -5.62 22.17 -1.37
N GLN A 216 -5.67 23.27 -0.63
CA GLN A 216 -4.52 24.15 -0.42
C GLN A 216 -3.50 23.35 0.41
N LEU A 217 -2.56 22.70 -0.28
CA LEU A 217 -1.32 22.27 0.35
C LEU A 217 -0.61 23.55 0.77
N ALA A 218 -0.75 23.91 2.04
CA ALA A 218 -0.13 25.10 2.62
C ALA A 218 1.37 25.13 2.29
N PRO A 219 1.93 26.29 1.89
CA PRO A 219 3.36 26.43 1.70
C PRO A 219 4.07 26.33 3.06
N ASP A 220 5.20 25.62 3.09
CA ASP A 220 6.07 25.49 4.25
C ASP A 220 6.47 26.87 4.80
N ARG A 221 6.23 27.07 6.09
CA ARG A 221 7.02 27.97 6.95
C ARG A 221 7.51 27.15 8.14
#